data_AF-A0A396M4W6-F1
#
_entry.id   AF-A0A396M4W6-F1
#
_cell.length_a   1.000
_cell.length_b   1.000
_cell.length_c   1.000
_cell.angle_alpha   90.00
_cell.angle_beta   90.00
_cell.angle_gamma   90.00
#
_symmetry.space_group_name_H-M   'P 1'
#
loop_
_entity.id
_entity.type
_entity.pdbx_description
1 polymer ?
#
loop_
_entity_poly.entity_id
_entity_poly.type
_entity_poly.pdbx_seq_one_letter_code
_entity_poly.pdbx_strand_id
1 'polypeptide(L)' 'MHSISYLIRAKEIQDFAAQFYEPGRHDKCYKQVWLKHVFPKYGFNYDTFLRYMRVDTSCLEELLVEQE' A
#
# COMPACT_ATOMS: atom_id res chain seq x y z
N MET A 1 2.29 -17.46 -4.19
CA MET A 1 0.99 -16.79 -3.97
C MET A 1 0.94 -16.28 -2.55
N HIS A 2 0.65 -15.00 -2.33
CA HIS A 2 0.49 -14.45 -0.97
C HIS A 2 -0.83 -14.92 -0.34
N SER A 3 -0.92 -14.87 0.99
CA SER A 3 -2.19 -15.13 1.67
C SER A 3 -3.19 -13.99 1.41
N ILE A 4 -4.49 -14.32 1.44
CA ILE A 4 -5.57 -13.34 1.23
C ILE A 4 -5.43 -12.16 2.20
N SER A 5 -5.22 -12.43 3.50
CA SER A 5 -5.02 -11.36 4.51
C SER A 5 -3.83 -10.45 4.21
N TYR A 6 -2.76 -10.98 3.62
CA TYR A 6 -1.60 -10.19 3.22
C TYR A 6 -1.94 -9.28 2.03
N LEU A 7 -2.67 -9.78 1.04
CA LEU A 7 -3.13 -9.00 -0.11
C LEU A 7 -4.09 -7.89 0.30
N ILE A 8 -5.03 -8.16 1.21
CA ILE A 8 -5.93 -7.14 1.79
C ILE A 8 -5.11 -6.02 2.42
N ARG A 9 -4.14 -6.37 3.26
CA ARG A 9 -3.27 -5.39 3.93
C ARG A 9 -2.44 -4.58 2.92
N ALA A 10 -1.93 -5.24 1.88
CA ALA A 10 -1.18 -4.56 0.82
C ALA A 10 -2.07 -3.52 0.10
N LYS A 11 -3.29 -3.89 -0.28
CA LYS A 11 -4.25 -3.00 -0.94
C LYS A 11 -4.61 -1.81 -0.06
N GLU A 12 -4.92 -2.03 1.21
CA GLU A 12 -5.23 -0.98 2.18
C GLU A 12 -4.09 0.06 2.28
N ILE A 13 -2.84 -0.42 2.35
CA ILE A 13 -1.66 0.45 2.43
C ILE A 13 -1.45 1.22 1.12
N GLN A 14 -1.63 0.57 -0.02
CA GLN A 14 -1.51 1.21 -1.34
C GLN A 14 -2.55 2.32 -1.50
N ASP A 15 -3.81 2.05 -1.18
CA ASP A 15 -4.90 3.02 -1.26
C ASP A 15 -4.70 4.19 -0.30
N PHE A 16 -4.22 3.92 0.90
CA PHE A 16 -3.88 4.97 1.87
C PHE A 16 -2.73 5.86 1.37
N ALA A 17 -1.65 5.26 0.84
CA ALA A 17 -0.51 6.02 0.33
C ALA A 17 -0.86 6.85 -0.91
N ALA A 18 -1.74 6.34 -1.77
CA ALA A 18 -2.19 7.01 -2.99
C ALA A 18 -2.87 8.37 -2.72
N GLN A 19 -3.49 8.56 -1.55
CA GLN A 19 -4.12 9.83 -1.16
C GLN A 19 -3.12 10.98 -0.98
N PHE A 20 -1.84 10.68 -0.74
CA PHE A 20 -0.80 11.68 -0.44
C PHE A 20 0.32 11.72 -1.48
N TYR A 21 0.47 10.65 -2.27
CA TYR A 21 1.52 10.52 -3.27
C TYR A 21 1.23 11.40 -4.50
N GLU A 22 2.24 12.13 -4.97
CA GLU A 22 2.17 12.89 -6.20
C GLU A 22 3.47 12.70 -7.00
N PRO A 23 3.41 12.08 -8.20
CA PRO A 23 4.61 11.82 -9.00
C PRO A 23 5.25 13.14 -9.44
N GLY A 24 6.58 13.20 -9.40
CA GLY A 24 7.34 14.41 -9.75
C GLY A 24 7.43 15.45 -8.63
N ARG A 25 6.68 15.32 -7.52
CA ARG A 25 6.82 16.19 -6.34
C ARG A 25 7.67 15.54 -5.26
N HIS A 26 8.83 16.14 -5.00
CA HIS A 26 9.81 15.59 -4.06
C HIS A 26 9.30 15.54 -2.61
N ASP A 27 8.45 16.50 -2.21
CA ASP A 27 7.81 16.57 -0.88
C ASP A 27 6.65 15.59 -0.70
N LYS A 28 6.19 14.97 -1.79
CA LYS A 28 5.11 13.97 -1.87
C LYS A 28 5.57 12.64 -2.50
N CYS A 29 6.88 12.39 -2.53
CA CYS A 29 7.41 11.09 -2.95
C CYS A 29 7.10 10.01 -1.92
N TYR A 30 7.21 8.74 -2.30
CA TYR A 30 6.95 7.60 -1.42
C TYR A 30 7.69 7.63 -0.08
N LYS A 31 8.94 8.12 -0.06
CA LYS A 31 9.68 8.26 1.20
C LYS A 31 9.04 9.28 2.14
N GLN A 32 8.57 10.42 1.60
CA GLN A 32 7.90 11.44 2.39
C GLN A 32 6.51 11.00 2.83
N VAL A 33 5.75 10.35 1.95
CA VAL A 33 4.44 9.77 2.28
C VAL A 33 4.57 8.73 3.38
N TRP A 34 5.58 7.85 3.28
CA TRP A 34 5.87 6.87 4.32
C TRP A 34 6.17 7.55 5.65
N LEU A 35 7.11 8.49 5.67
CA LEU A 35 7.56 9.15 6.89
C LEU A 35 6.44 9.94 7.58
N LYS A 36 5.62 10.67 6.82
CA LYS A 36 4.61 11.59 7.35
C LYS A 36 3.27 10.93 7.64
N HIS A 37 2.87 9.91 6.89
CA HIS A 37 1.51 9.36 6.93
C HIS A 37 1.48 7.87 7.28
N VAL A 38 2.30 7.04 6.61
CA VAL A 38 2.22 5.58 6.77
C VAL A 38 2.87 5.11 8.07
N PHE A 39 4.08 5.58 8.37
CA PHE A 39 4.83 5.16 9.55
C PHE A 39 4.10 5.48 10.85
N PRO A 40 3.54 6.70 11.05
CA PRO A 40 2.75 6.99 12.26
C PRO A 40 1.50 6.10 12.42
N LYS A 41 0.92 5.63 11.31
CA LYS A 41 -0.29 4.81 11.33
C LYS A 41 -0.02 3.32 11.53
N TYR A 42 1.00 2.77 10.86
CA TYR A 42 1.22 1.32 10.79
C TYR A 42 2.52 0.82 11.42
N GLY A 43 3.47 1.72 11.74
CA GLY A 43 4.67 1.41 12.53
C GLY A 43 5.76 0.59 11.84
N PHE A 44 5.66 0.29 10.54
CA PHE A 44 6.67 -0.52 9.83
C PHE A 44 7.69 0.31 9.04
N ASN A 45 8.87 -0.25 8.84
CA ASN A 45 9.99 0.41 8.15
C ASN A 45 9.73 0.66 6.65
N TYR A 46 10.56 1.52 6.06
CA TYR A 46 10.42 1.94 4.66
C TYR A 46 10.56 0.78 3.65
N ASP A 47 11.42 -0.20 3.93
CA ASP A 47 11.56 -1.36 3.03
C ASP A 47 10.29 -2.20 2.98
N THR A 48 9.61 -2.36 4.13
CA THR A 48 8.32 -3.05 4.21
C THR A 48 7.25 -2.26 3.47
N PHE A 49 7.26 -0.94 3.59
CA PHE A 49 6.39 -0.08 2.78
C PHE A 49 6.58 -0.31 1.28
N LEU A 50 7.83 -0.25 0.80
CA LEU A 50 8.14 -0.48 -0.61
C LEU A 50 7.76 -1.88 -1.09
N ARG A 51 7.88 -2.90 -0.21
CA ARG A 51 7.36 -4.24 -0.51
C ARG A 51 5.86 -4.19 -0.77
N TYR A 52 5.07 -3.58 0.13
CA TYR A 52 3.62 -3.44 -0.07
C TYR A 52 3.27 -2.68 -1.34
N MET A 53 3.98 -1.60 -1.69
CA MET A 53 3.74 -0.84 -2.92
C MET A 53 4.02 -1.62 -4.21
N ARG A 54 4.73 -2.76 -4.14
CA ARG A 54 5.06 -3.62 -5.29
C ARG A 54 4.20 -4.88 -5.37
N VAL A 55 3.39 -5.17 -4.35
CA VAL A 55 2.51 -6.34 -4.35
C VAL A 55 1.41 -6.10 -5.38
N ASP A 56 1.26 -7.03 -6.30
CA ASP A 56 0.11 -7.05 -7.20
C ASP A 56 -1.15 -7.47 -6.40
N THR A 57 -2.12 -6.57 -6.34
CA THR A 57 -3.39 -6.75 -5.62
C THR A 57 -4.58 -6.87 -6.57
N SER A 58 -4.36 -6.91 -7.89
CA SER A 58 -5.44 -7.05 -8.88
C SER A 58 -6.25 -8.33 -8.68
N CYS A 59 -5.58 -9.43 -8.33
CA CYS A 59 -6.20 -10.70 -7.97
C CYS A 59 -7.15 -10.64 -6.76
N LEU A 60 -7.11 -9.57 -5.96
CA LEU A 60 -8.04 -9.39 -4.84
C LEU A 60 -9.45 -9.02 -5.33
N GLU A 61 -9.55 -8.27 -6.43
CA GLU A 61 -10.83 -7.82 -6.99
C GLU A 61 -11.64 -9.02 -7.49
N GLU A 62 -10.97 -9.96 -8.17
CA GLU A 62 -11.58 -11.22 -8.63
C GLU A 62 -12.12 -12.06 -7.47
N LEU A 63 -11.38 -12.18 -6.37
CA LEU A 63 -11.76 -12.98 -5.20
C LEU A 63 -12.92 -12.38 -4.38
N LEU A 64 -13.09 -11.05 -4.41
CA LEU A 64 -14.19 -10.37 -3.72
C LEU A 64 -15.50 -10.44 -4.52
N VAL A 65 -15.42 -10.45 -5.85
CA VAL A 65 -16.58 -10.62 -6.75
C VAL A 65 -17.20 -12.02 -6.61
N GLU A 66 -16.42 -13.05 -6.32
CA GLU A 66 -16.92 -14.42 -6.12
C GLU A 66 -17.71 -14.62 -4.80
N GLN A 67 -17.79 -13.61 -3.94
CA GLN A 67 -18.49 -13.66 -2.64
C GLN A 67 -19.82 -12.87 -2.64
N GLU A 68 -20.22 -12.27 -3.77
CA GLU A 68 -21.48 -11.53 -3.98
C GLU A 68 -22.44 -12.32 -4.87
#